data_AF-A0A2J6PXC5-F1
#
_entry.id   AF-A0A2J6PXC5-F1
#
_cell.length_a   1.000
_cell.length_b   1.000
_cell.length_c   1.000
_cell.angle_alpha   90.00
_cell.angle_beta   90.00
_cell.angle_gamma   90.00
#
_symmetry.space_group_name_H-M   'P 1'
#
loop_
_entity.id
_entity.type
_entity.pdbx_description
1 polymer ?
#
loop_
_entity_poly.entity_id
_entity_poly.type
_entity_poly.pdbx_seq_one_letter_code
_entity_poly.pdbx_strand_id
1 'polypeptide(L)' 'MFLTTNRVKQIDDAIASRIHFKIVYRARARAEKRDLEFFSEQGGHSSRRTSL' A
#
# COMPACT_ATOMS: atom_id res chain seq x y z
N MET A 1 -1.09 3.21 19.76
CA MET A 1 -0.66 4.27 18.83
C MET A 1 -0.20 3.61 17.54
N PHE A 2 -0.60 4.14 16.38
CA PHE A 2 -0.14 3.64 15.09
C PHE A 2 0.76 4.69 14.43
N LEU A 3 1.91 4.26 13.93
CA LEU A 3 2.89 5.10 13.25
C LEU A 3 3.23 4.47 11.90
N THR A 4 3.18 5.27 10.84
CA THR A 4 3.59 4.87 9.49
C THR A 4 4.74 5.75 9.04
N THR A 5 5.81 5.14 8.51
CA THR A 5 6.92 5.89 7.91
C THR A 5 7.49 5.18 6.71
N ASN A 6 7.91 5.96 5.71
CA ASN A 6 8.70 5.47 4.57
C ASN A 6 10.21 5.51 4.86
N ARG A 7 10.64 6.08 6.00
CA ARG A 7 12.05 6.31 6.37
C ARG A 7 12.37 5.72 7.74
N VAL A 8 12.30 4.40 7.86
CA VAL A 8 12.52 3.70 9.14
C VAL A 8 13.88 3.98 9.79
N LYS A 9 14.91 4.28 9.00
CA LYS A 9 16.28 4.57 9.47
C LYS A 9 16.43 5.94 10.15
N GLN A 10 15.40 6.79 10.08
CA GLN A 10 15.41 8.14 10.67
C GLN A 10 14.60 8.23 11.97
N ILE A 11 14.02 7.11 12.43
CA ILE A 11 13.33 7.07 13.72
C ILE A 11 14.39 7.09 14.83
N ASP A 12 14.19 7.96 15.81
CA ASP A 12 14.99 8.02 17.03
C ASP A 12 14.87 6.72 17.85
N ASP A 13 15.98 6.24 18.41
CA ASP A 13 16.02 4.96 19.12
C ASP A 13 15.11 4.92 20.37
N ALA A 14 14.89 6.06 21.03
CA ALA A 14 13.96 6.14 22.16
C ALA A 14 12.50 5.97 21.70
N ILE A 15 12.18 6.38 20.48
CA ILE A 15 10.85 6.13 19.89
C ILE A 15 10.76 4.69 19.39
N ALA A 16 11.81 4.19 18.72
CA ALA A 16 11.86 2.83 18.20
C ALA A 16 11.72 1.77 19.30
N SER A 17 12.37 1.98 20.46
CA SER A 17 12.27 1.10 21.63
C SER A 17 10.88 1.00 22.24
N ARG A 18 9.98 1.95 21.94
CA ARG A 18 8.57 1.94 22.37
C ARG A 18 7.63 1.23 21.38
N ILE A 19 8.16 0.73 20.26
CA ILE A 19 7.38 0.02 19.24
C ILE A 19 7.47 -1.49 19.51
N HIS A 20 6.37 -2.08 19.96
CA HIS A 20 6.30 -3.52 20.24
C HIS A 20 5.99 -4.38 19.00
N PHE A 21 5.40 -3.80 17.96
CA PHE A 21 5.01 -4.50 16.74
C PHE A 21 5.36 -3.69 15.49
N LYS A 22 6.04 -4.33 14.53
CA LYS A 22 6.50 -3.70 13.29
C LYS A 22 5.99 -4.46 12.06
N ILE A 23 5.26 -3.77 11.20
CA ILE A 23 4.81 -4.28 9.90
C ILE A 23 5.69 -3.66 8.82
N VAL A 24 6.28 -4.48 7.95
CA VAL A 24 7.15 -4.03 6.87
C VAL A 24 6.44 -4.24 5.54
N TYR A 25 6.13 -3.13 4.87
CA TYR A 25 5.61 -3.14 3.51
C TYR A 25 6.78 -3.13 2.53
N ARG A 26 6.85 -4.15 1.67
CA ARG A 26 7.82 -4.22 0.58
C ARG A 26 7.10 -3.95 -0.74
N ALA A 27 7.83 -3.42 -1.71
CA ALA A 27 7.34 -3.37 -3.07
C ALA A 27 7.02 -4.80 -3.52
N ARG A 28 5.79 -5.01 -4.02
CA ARG A 28 5.33 -6.30 -4.50
C ARG A 28 6.26 -6.83 -5.59
N ALA A 29 6.64 -8.11 -5.48
CA ALA A 29 7.32 -8.79 -6.57
C ALA A 29 6.40 -8.86 -7.80
N ARG A 30 6.99 -8.92 -9.00
CA ARG A 30 6.27 -8.86 -10.29
C ARG A 30 5.09 -9.84 -10.39
N ALA A 31 5.14 -10.96 -9.66
CA ALA A 31 4.09 -11.96 -9.61
C ALA A 31 2.78 -11.50 -8.92
N GLU A 32 2.85 -10.64 -7.91
CA GLU A 32 1.69 -10.18 -7.11
C GLU A 32 1.01 -8.91 -7.70
N LYS A 33 1.49 -8.41 -8.84
CA LYS A 33 0.86 -7.29 -9.56
C LYS A 33 -0.37 -7.74 -10.34
N ARG A 34 -0.39 -8.98 -10.83
CA ARG A 34 -1.49 -9.54 -11.64
C ARG A 34 -2.81 -9.60 -10.86
N ASP A 35 -2.73 -9.89 -9.57
CA ASP A 35 -3.93 -9.96 -8.71
C ASP A 35 -4.57 -8.58 -8.53
N LEU A 36 -3.79 -7.49 -8.52
CA LEU A 36 -4.31 -6.11 -8.43
C LEU A 36 -4.94 -5.63 -9.75
N GLU A 37 -4.39 -6.02 -10.91
CA GLU A 37 -4.99 -5.73 -12.22
C GLU A 37 -6.38 -6.36 -12.33
N PHE A 38 -6.53 -7.61 -11.85
CA PHE A 38 -7.82 -8.31 -11.80
C PHE A 38 -8.88 -7.57 -10.96
N PHE A 39 -8.49 -6.98 -9.82
CA PHE A 39 -9.39 -6.14 -9.01
C PHE A 39 -9.68 -4.77 -9.63
N SER A 40 -8.74 -4.20 -10.40
CA SER A 40 -8.99 -2.93 -11.12
C SER A 40 -9.97 -3.11 -12.29
N GLU A 41 -9.92 -4.24 -12.98
CA GLU A 41 -10.85 -4.56 -14.08
C GLU A 41 -12.29 -4.76 -13.58
N GLN A 42 -12.45 -5.32 -12.37
CA GLN A 42 -13.76 -5.52 -11.73
C GLN A 42 -14.39 -4.23 -11.18
N GLY A 43 -13.62 -3.15 -11.05
CA GLY A 43 -14.10 -1.83 -10.61
C GLY A 43 -14.57 -0.90 -11.74
N GLY A 44 -14.42 -1.31 -13.00
CA GLY A 44 -14.74 -0.53 -14.19
C GLY A 44 -16.18 -0.70 -14.70
N HIS A 45 -17.18 -0.41 -13.89
CA HIS A 45 -18.55 -0.21 -14.36
C HIS A 45 -19.09 1.13 -13.88
N SER A 46 -18.82 2.21 -14.62
CA SER A 46 -19.79 3.29 -14.79
C SER A 46 -19.41 4.24 -15.94
N SER A 47 -20.45 4.57 -16.70
CA SER A 47 -20.58 5.68 -17.64
C SER A 47 -20.10 5.46 -19.08
N ARG A 48 -20.96 4.76 -19.83
CA ARG A 48 -21.17 5.07 -21.26
C ARG A 48 -21.53 6.55 -21.37
N ARG A 49 -20.62 7.34 -21.96
CA ARG A 49 -20.97 8.65 -22.52
C ARG A 49 -20.95 8.50 -24.04
N THR A 50 -22.13 8.26 -24.61
CA THR A 50 -22.38 8.44 -26.04
C THR A 50 -22.35 9.94 -26.33
N SER A 51 -21.34 10.40 -27.06
CA SER A 51 -21.40 11.71 -27.71
C SER A 51 -21.98 11.52 -29.11
N LEU A 52 -23.06 12.25 -29.38
CA LEU A 52 -23.68 12.50 -30.68
C LEU A 52 -22.70 13.18 -31.65
#